data_AF-A0A822GQD7-F1
#
_entry.id   AF-A0A822GQD7-F1
#
_cell.length_a   1.000
_cell.length_b   1.000
_cell.length_c   1.000
_cell.angle_alpha   90.00
_cell.angle_beta   90.00
_cell.angle_gamma   90.00
#
_symmetry.space_group_name_H-M   'P 1'
#
loop_
_entity.id
_entity.type
_entity.pdbx_description
1 polymer ?
#
loop_
_entity_poly.entity_id
_entity_poly.type
_entity_poly.pdbx_seq_one_letter_code
_entity_poly.pdbx_strand_id
1 'polypeptide(L)'
;MLKVVSSTHRNSKDQFVPLKNVSVQVNIHSFAAEVCIKQLFINSEETSNPIEAVYCFPVEEQAAIYSFEANLDDGRKIQAQIKEKKSAQREYCKALEQGHRAFLLEQDEKSNDIFTISIGSLKPQSKCEIEIHYVQELELINDGQRIQYVLPTIIAPRYSSKSDGVGHIKSPGSTTSNYVQSAP
;
A
#
# COMPACT_ATOMS: atom_id res chain seq x y z
N MET A 1 -12.03 9.61 -6.16
CA MET A 1 -11.12 10.71 -5.75
C MET A 1 -10.61 10.46 -4.33
N LEU A 2 -9.43 9.84 -4.19
CA LEU A 2 -8.83 9.43 -2.90
C LEU A 2 -8.83 10.58 -1.89
N LYS A 3 -9.21 10.28 -0.64
CA LYS A 3 -9.20 11.25 0.47
C LYS A 3 -8.46 10.61 1.65
N VAL A 4 -7.18 10.92 1.82
CA VAL A 4 -6.30 10.38 2.89
C VAL A 4 -6.19 11.42 4.00
N VAL A 5 -6.68 11.14 5.21
CA VAL A 5 -6.62 12.10 6.34
C VAL A 5 -5.35 11.85 7.14
N SER A 6 -4.51 12.88 7.30
CA SER A 6 -3.41 12.87 8.28
C SER A 6 -3.86 13.55 9.58
N SER A 7 -3.54 12.91 10.71
CA SER A 7 -3.84 13.43 12.04
C SER A 7 -2.74 14.38 12.51
N THR A 8 -2.78 15.65 12.10
CA THR A 8 -2.29 16.75 12.95
C THR A 8 -3.04 18.03 12.62
N HIS A 9 -3.60 18.63 13.66
CA HIS A 9 -4.54 19.75 13.62
C HIS A 9 -3.96 20.99 12.89
N ARG A 10 -4.51 21.35 11.70
CA ARG A 10 -4.74 22.73 11.22
C ARG A 10 -5.36 22.76 9.81
N ASN A 11 -6.54 23.38 9.73
CA ASN A 11 -7.20 24.05 8.61
C ASN A 11 -7.44 23.31 7.27
N SER A 12 -8.70 23.42 6.85
CA SER A 12 -9.27 23.16 5.53
C SER A 12 -8.59 23.95 4.40
N LYS A 13 -7.44 23.47 3.94
CA LYS A 13 -6.89 23.76 2.60
C LYS A 13 -6.40 22.43 2.04
N ASP A 14 -6.85 22.12 0.82
CA ASP A 14 -6.51 20.97 -0.03
C ASP A 14 -5.86 19.77 0.66
N GLN A 15 -6.66 18.74 0.84
CA GLN A 15 -6.22 17.47 1.38
C GLN A 15 -5.15 16.85 0.48
N PHE A 16 -3.92 16.90 0.96
CA PHE A 16 -2.75 16.40 0.26
C PHE A 16 -2.79 14.86 0.18
N VAL A 17 -2.86 14.34 -1.05
CA VAL A 17 -2.86 12.90 -1.35
C VAL A 17 -1.52 12.55 -2.00
N PRO A 18 -0.64 11.80 -1.32
CA PRO A 18 0.66 11.44 -1.87
C PRO A 18 0.56 10.56 -3.12
N LEU A 19 -0.38 9.62 -3.17
CA LEU A 19 -0.54 8.69 -4.29
C LEU A 19 -1.09 9.42 -5.53
N LYS A 20 -0.29 9.51 -6.59
CA LYS A 20 -0.61 10.24 -7.83
C LYS A 20 -0.95 9.34 -9.00
N ASN A 21 -0.44 8.11 -9.04
CA ASN A 21 -0.72 7.18 -10.12
C ASN A 21 -0.69 5.73 -9.61
N VAL A 22 -1.55 4.89 -10.18
CA VAL A 22 -1.52 3.43 -10.03
C VAL A 22 -1.64 2.83 -11.42
N SER A 23 -0.68 1.98 -11.78
CA SER A 23 -0.68 1.19 -13.00
C SER A 23 -0.64 -0.29 -12.61
N VAL A 24 -1.47 -1.09 -13.28
CA VAL A 24 -1.53 -2.54 -13.06
C VAL A 24 -1.35 -3.22 -14.40
N GLN A 25 -0.35 -4.09 -14.47
CA GLN A 25 -0.12 -4.98 -15.61
C GLN A 25 -0.38 -6.42 -15.15
N VAL A 26 -1.15 -7.16 -15.96
CA VAL A 26 -1.53 -8.55 -15.68
C VAL A 26 -1.13 -9.41 -16.86
N ASN A 27 -0.31 -10.42 -16.61
CA ASN A 27 0.07 -11.44 -17.58
C ASN A 27 -0.59 -12.77 -17.18
N ILE A 28 -1.47 -13.31 -18.03
CA ILE A 28 -2.16 -14.57 -17.75
C ILE A 28 -1.46 -15.71 -18.48
N HIS A 29 -1.02 -16.72 -17.73
CA HIS A 29 -0.37 -17.93 -18.19
C HIS A 29 -1.20 -19.15 -17.77
N SER A 30 -1.98 -19.70 -18.69
CA SER A 30 -2.90 -20.81 -18.41
C SER A 30 -3.82 -20.47 -17.22
N PHE A 31 -3.65 -21.14 -16.08
CA PHE A 31 -4.48 -20.97 -14.88
C PHE A 31 -3.79 -20.12 -13.80
N ALA A 32 -2.80 -19.30 -14.16
CA ALA A 32 -2.14 -18.38 -13.25
C ALA A 32 -2.08 -16.96 -13.84
N ALA A 33 -2.18 -15.96 -12.99
CA ALA A 33 -1.89 -14.57 -13.33
C ALA A 33 -0.64 -14.11 -12.59
N GLU A 34 0.28 -13.51 -13.34
CA GLU A 34 1.36 -12.70 -12.80
C GLU A 34 0.95 -11.22 -12.89
N VAL A 35 1.04 -10.50 -11.78
CA VAL A 35 0.57 -9.13 -11.67
C VAL A 35 1.69 -8.23 -11.17
N CYS A 36 1.92 -7.14 -11.91
CA CYS A 36 2.81 -6.05 -11.53
C CYS A 36 1.98 -4.80 -11.24
N ILE A 37 2.05 -4.29 -10.01
CA ILE A 37 1.45 -3.02 -9.60
C ILE A 37 2.57 -1.98 -9.46
N LYS A 38 2.43 -0.85 -10.15
CA LYS A 38 3.28 0.33 -9.99
C LYS A 38 2.49 1.48 -9.39
N GLN A 39 3.00 2.09 -8.33
CA GLN A 39 2.33 3.17 -7.60
C GLN A 39 3.28 4.35 -7.43
N LEU A 40 2.89 5.52 -7.93
CA LEU A 40 3.68 6.73 -7.83
C LEU A 40 3.21 7.58 -6.65
N PHE A 41 4.08 7.76 -5.67
CA PHE A 41 3.88 8.65 -4.53
C PHE A 41 4.71 9.93 -4.70
N ILE A 42 4.09 11.08 -4.48
CA ILE A 42 4.73 12.39 -4.54
C ILE A 42 4.36 13.19 -3.30
N ASN A 43 5.37 13.59 -2.53
CA ASN A 43 5.19 14.62 -1.52
C ASN A 43 5.26 16.00 -2.18
N SER A 44 4.10 16.62 -2.41
CA SER A 44 3.98 17.94 -3.03
C SER A 44 3.92 19.07 -2.01
N GLU A 45 4.10 18.79 -0.72
CA GLU A 45 4.19 19.82 0.31
C GLU A 45 5.39 20.72 0.06
N GLU A 46 5.17 22.03 0.15
CA GLU A 46 6.22 23.05 0.10
C GLU A 46 6.93 23.22 1.47
N THR A 47 6.33 22.66 2.53
CA THR A 47 6.91 22.70 3.87
C THR A 47 8.12 21.77 3.97
N SER A 48 9.10 22.11 4.80
CA SER A 48 10.35 21.33 4.95
C SER A 48 10.17 19.97 5.65
N ASN A 49 8.94 19.55 5.96
CA ASN A 49 8.69 18.39 6.79
C ASN A 49 8.50 17.13 5.94
N PRO A 50 9.29 16.07 6.16
CA PRO A 50 9.01 14.77 5.55
C PRO A 50 7.68 14.23 6.09
N ILE A 51 7.01 13.43 5.27
CA ILE A 51 5.75 12.78 5.61
C ILE A 51 5.92 11.27 5.69
N GLU A 52 5.01 10.61 6.39
CA GLU A 52 4.76 9.17 6.22
C GLU A 52 3.50 8.99 5.34
N ALA A 53 3.63 8.25 4.25
CA ALA A 53 2.50 7.90 3.38
C ALA A 53 2.09 6.45 3.64
N VAL A 54 0.83 6.26 4.03
CA VAL A 54 0.25 4.92 4.28
C VAL A 54 -0.83 4.66 3.25
N TYR A 55 -0.75 3.52 2.57
CA TYR A 55 -1.71 3.12 1.54
C TYR A 55 -2.13 1.67 1.72
N CYS A 56 -3.44 1.43 1.76
CA CYS A 56 -4.01 0.09 1.80
C CYS A 56 -4.66 -0.25 0.48
N PHE A 57 -4.45 -1.48 0.03
CA PHE A 57 -5.04 -2.00 -1.19
C PHE A 57 -5.44 -3.47 -1.01
N PRO A 58 -6.51 -3.89 -1.68
CA PRO A 58 -6.91 -5.28 -1.66
C PRO A 58 -6.06 -6.11 -2.64
N VAL A 59 -5.76 -7.34 -2.26
CA VAL A 59 -5.18 -8.38 -3.11
C VAL A 59 -6.02 -9.64 -2.92
N GLU A 60 -6.16 -10.46 -3.95
CA GLU A 60 -6.86 -11.74 -3.85
C GLU A 60 -6.26 -12.61 -2.72
N GLU A 61 -7.09 -13.34 -1.97
CA GLU A 61 -6.69 -14.02 -0.73
C GLU A 61 -5.65 -15.12 -0.97
N GLN A 62 -5.68 -15.77 -2.14
CA GLN A 62 -4.76 -16.84 -2.53
C GLN A 62 -3.53 -16.31 -3.28
N ALA A 63 -3.39 -14.99 -3.45
CA ALA A 63 -2.23 -14.40 -4.10
C ALA A 63 -0.98 -14.47 -3.23
N ALA A 64 0.17 -14.69 -3.87
CA ALA A 64 1.48 -14.67 -3.24
C ALA A 64 2.30 -13.48 -3.76
N ILE A 65 2.52 -12.48 -2.89
CA ILE A 65 3.46 -11.38 -3.15
C ILE A 65 4.88 -11.91 -3.00
N TYR A 66 5.71 -11.72 -4.02
CA TYR A 66 7.09 -12.22 -4.04
C TYR A 66 8.13 -11.12 -4.28
N SER A 67 7.73 -9.92 -4.70
CA SER A 67 8.62 -8.77 -4.88
C SER A 67 7.99 -7.47 -4.42
N PHE A 68 8.78 -6.64 -3.74
CA PHE A 68 8.45 -5.27 -3.35
C PHE A 68 9.70 -4.40 -3.49
N GLU A 69 9.62 -3.38 -4.33
CA GLU A 69 10.73 -2.49 -4.64
C GLU A 69 10.29 -1.02 -4.55
N ALA A 70 11.21 -0.16 -4.12
CA ALA A 70 11.02 1.29 -4.11
C ALA A 70 12.09 1.96 -4.96
N ASN A 71 11.67 2.64 -6.02
CA ASN A 71 12.51 3.45 -6.89
C ASN A 71 12.43 4.91 -6.43
N LEU A 72 13.57 5.47 -6.04
CA LEU A 72 13.68 6.84 -5.57
C LEU A 72 14.00 7.81 -6.71
N ASP A 73 13.68 9.07 -6.50
CA ASP A 73 13.98 10.19 -7.40
C ASP A 73 15.47 10.40 -7.68
N ASP A 74 16.34 10.04 -6.73
CA ASP A 74 17.80 10.08 -6.87
C ASP A 74 18.39 8.87 -7.61
N GLY A 75 17.55 8.02 -8.20
CA GLY A 75 17.96 6.84 -8.98
C GLY A 75 18.31 5.62 -8.13
N ARG A 76 18.25 5.71 -6.80
CA ARG A 76 18.43 4.53 -5.94
C ARG A 76 17.22 3.61 -6.02
N LYS A 77 17.51 2.32 -6.03
CA LYS A 77 16.53 1.24 -5.97
C LYS A 77 16.67 0.50 -4.65
N ILE A 78 15.57 0.38 -3.93
CA ILE A 78 15.50 -0.35 -2.66
C ILE A 78 14.73 -1.64 -2.92
N GLN A 79 15.36 -2.78 -2.65
CA GLN A 79 14.73 -4.08 -2.72
C GLN A 79 14.38 -4.55 -1.31
N ALA A 80 13.13 -4.97 -1.13
CA ALA A 80 12.69 -5.46 0.15
C ALA A 80 13.18 -6.88 0.43
N GLN A 81 13.31 -7.19 1.71
CA GLN A 81 13.60 -8.55 2.18
C GLN A 81 12.39 -9.06 2.94
N ILE A 82 11.94 -10.27 2.58
CA ILE A 82 10.83 -10.93 3.28
C ILE A 82 11.31 -11.33 4.67
N LYS A 83 10.57 -10.91 5.69
CA LYS A 83 10.86 -11.16 7.11
C LYS A 83 9.58 -11.45 7.87
N GLU A 84 9.73 -12.00 9.08
CA GLU A 84 8.62 -12.09 10.04
C GLU A 84 8.09 -10.67 10.35
N LYS A 85 6.77 -10.55 10.45
CA LYS A 85 6.05 -9.28 10.54
C LYS A 85 6.59 -8.36 11.64
N LYS A 86 6.70 -8.85 12.89
CA LYS A 86 7.18 -8.02 14.01
C LYS A 86 8.64 -7.62 13.83
N SER A 87 9.47 -8.45 13.22
CA SER A 87 10.85 -8.10 12.86
C SER A 87 10.88 -6.96 11.84
N ALA A 88 10.11 -7.06 10.75
CA ALA A 88 10.04 -6.05 9.71
C ALA A 88 9.55 -4.70 10.26
N GLN A 89 8.51 -4.71 11.11
CA GLN A 89 7.99 -3.53 11.78
C GLN A 89 9.04 -2.85 12.67
N ARG A 90 9.79 -3.62 13.48
CA ARG A 90 10.85 -3.07 14.34
C ARG A 90 11.97 -2.41 13.53
N GLU A 91 12.40 -3.04 12.44
CA GLU A 91 13.42 -2.47 11.56
C GLU A 91 12.95 -1.18 10.89
N TYR A 92 11.69 -1.16 10.44
CA TYR A 92 11.05 0.03 9.89
C TYR A 92 11.03 1.19 10.89
N CYS A 93 10.52 0.97 12.11
CA CYS A 93 10.50 1.99 13.16
C CYS A 93 11.91 2.50 13.49
N LYS A 94 12.87 1.59 13.66
CA LYS A 94 14.26 1.95 13.96
C LYS A 94 14.88 2.80 12.85
N ALA A 95 14.61 2.48 11.58
CA ALA A 95 15.09 3.29 10.46
C ALA A 95 14.49 4.70 10.48
N LEU A 96 13.20 4.83 10.81
CA LEU A 96 12.55 6.13 10.96
C LEU A 96 13.11 6.97 12.12
N GLU A 97 13.34 6.35 13.29
CA GLU A 97 13.96 7.00 14.45
C GLU A 97 15.36 7.54 14.14
N GLN A 98 16.08 6.86 13.25
CA GLN A 98 17.40 7.28 12.76
C GLN A 98 17.35 8.34 11.65
N GLY A 99 16.14 8.76 11.24
CA GLY A 99 15.94 9.74 10.17
C GLY A 99 16.12 9.16 8.77
N HIS A 100 16.17 7.83 8.61
CA HIS A 100 16.27 7.18 7.31
C HIS A 100 14.89 7.07 6.64
N ARG A 101 14.90 7.01 5.29
CA ARG A 101 13.73 6.59 4.51
C ARG A 101 13.53 5.10 4.73
N ALA A 102 12.29 4.69 4.97
CA ALA A 102 11.94 3.30 5.23
C ALA A 102 10.71 2.90 4.41
N PHE A 103 10.64 1.63 4.01
CA PHE A 103 9.56 1.11 3.17
C PHE A 103 9.12 -0.23 3.76
N LEU A 104 7.82 -0.38 3.97
CA LEU A 104 7.23 -1.59 4.53
C LEU A 104 6.00 -1.96 3.71
N LEU A 105 5.91 -3.25 3.36
CA LEU A 105 4.71 -3.87 2.85
C LEU A 105 4.33 -4.98 3.82
N GLU A 106 3.11 -4.98 4.33
CA GLU A 106 2.62 -5.99 5.25
C GLU A 106 1.16 -6.37 4.97
N GLN A 107 0.83 -7.64 5.22
CA GLN A 107 -0.54 -8.14 5.21
C GLN A 107 -1.24 -7.75 6.50
N ASP A 108 -2.53 -7.42 6.42
CA ASP A 108 -3.36 -7.10 7.59
C ASP A 108 -3.47 -8.29 8.56
N GLU A 109 -3.61 -8.03 9.86
CA GLU A 109 -3.71 -9.11 10.86
C GLU A 109 -5.07 -9.80 10.88
N LYS A 110 -6.12 -9.08 10.45
CA LYS A 110 -7.51 -9.54 10.54
C LYS A 110 -8.06 -9.98 9.19
N SER A 111 -7.38 -9.64 8.10
CA SER A 111 -7.85 -9.83 6.72
C SER A 111 -6.70 -10.31 5.84
N ASN A 112 -6.85 -11.48 5.23
CA ASN A 112 -5.81 -12.05 4.36
C ASN A 112 -5.71 -11.34 3.01
N ASP A 113 -6.74 -10.60 2.63
CA ASP A 113 -6.89 -9.95 1.32
C ASP A 113 -6.60 -8.43 1.36
N ILE A 114 -6.05 -7.92 2.46
CA ILE A 114 -5.69 -6.51 2.62
C ILE A 114 -4.20 -6.39 2.89
N PHE A 115 -3.54 -5.54 2.11
CA PHE A 115 -2.13 -5.21 2.26
C PHE A 115 -1.96 -3.71 2.52
N THR A 116 -0.94 -3.38 3.31
CA THR A 116 -0.60 -2.00 3.69
C THR A 116 0.84 -1.70 3.28
N ILE A 117 1.02 -0.61 2.54
CA ILE A 117 2.32 0.00 2.25
C ILE A 117 2.50 1.18 3.19
N SER A 118 3.64 1.23 3.86
CA SER A 118 4.09 2.39 4.63
C SER A 118 5.39 2.92 4.02
N ILE A 119 5.34 4.17 3.57
CA ILE A 119 6.49 4.92 3.04
C ILE A 119 6.89 5.95 4.09
N GLY A 120 7.95 5.63 4.81
CA GLY A 120 8.50 6.43 5.88
C GLY A 120 9.45 7.52 5.38
N SER A 121 9.30 8.73 5.93
CA SER A 121 10.19 9.86 5.68
C SER A 121 10.27 10.28 4.19
N LEU A 122 9.12 10.32 3.50
CA LEU A 122 9.03 10.86 2.13
C LEU A 122 9.28 12.37 2.16
N LYS A 123 10.46 12.78 1.65
CA LYS A 123 10.92 14.17 1.71
C LYS A 123 10.02 15.12 0.91
N PRO A 124 9.93 16.39 1.28
CA PRO A 124 9.24 17.41 0.49
C PRO A 124 9.73 17.44 -0.96
N GLN A 125 8.81 17.64 -1.89
CA GLN A 125 9.06 17.68 -3.34
C GLN A 125 9.71 16.42 -3.93
N SER A 126 9.80 15.32 -3.16
CA SER A 126 10.36 14.05 -3.63
C SER A 126 9.27 13.11 -4.12
N LYS A 127 9.67 12.22 -5.03
CA LYS A 127 8.84 11.13 -5.52
C LYS A 127 9.41 9.78 -5.13
N CYS A 128 8.54 8.79 -5.06
CA CYS A 128 8.88 7.39 -4.91
C CYS A 128 7.91 6.56 -5.74
N GLU A 129 8.43 5.69 -6.59
CA GLU A 129 7.63 4.69 -7.28
C GLU A 129 7.80 3.35 -6.58
N ILE A 130 6.69 2.80 -6.13
CA ILE A 130 6.60 1.46 -5.55
C ILE A 130 6.24 0.48 -6.66
N GLU A 131 6.95 -0.63 -6.73
CA GLU A 131 6.67 -1.74 -7.63
C GLU A 131 6.45 -3.02 -6.83
N ILE A 132 5.30 -3.66 -7.02
CA ILE A 132 4.90 -4.91 -6.34
C ILE A 132 4.64 -5.96 -7.40
N HIS A 133 5.19 -7.16 -7.19
CA HIS A 133 4.84 -8.32 -8.00
C HIS A 133 4.21 -9.42 -7.16
N TYR A 134 3.12 -9.98 -7.68
CA TYR A 134 2.46 -11.14 -7.10
C TYR A 134 1.98 -12.11 -8.17
N VAL A 135 1.76 -13.35 -7.76
CA VAL A 135 1.09 -14.37 -8.56
C VAL A 135 -0.20 -14.79 -7.88
N GLN A 136 -1.20 -15.19 -8.65
CA GLN A 136 -2.41 -15.84 -8.14
C GLN A 136 -2.87 -16.95 -9.09
N GLU A 137 -3.50 -17.98 -8.54
CA GLU A 137 -4.22 -18.98 -9.31
C GLU A 137 -5.53 -18.39 -9.85
N LEU A 138 -5.98 -18.85 -11.02
CA LEU A 138 -7.21 -18.41 -11.65
C LEU A 138 -8.22 -19.54 -11.69
N GLU A 139 -9.41 -19.25 -11.18
CA GLU A 139 -10.50 -20.22 -11.16
C GLU A 139 -11.08 -20.46 -12.56
N LEU A 140 -11.45 -21.73 -12.77
CA LEU A 140 -12.22 -22.17 -13.91
C LEU A 140 -13.72 -22.01 -13.62
N ILE A 141 -14.39 -21.21 -14.43
CA ILE A 141 -15.84 -21.01 -14.36
C ILE A 141 -16.54 -21.66 -15.56
N ASN A 142 -17.86 -21.81 -15.46
CA ASN A 142 -18.72 -22.41 -16.50
C ASN A 142 -18.25 -23.82 -16.89
N ASP A 143 -18.21 -24.74 -15.92
CA ASP A 143 -17.80 -26.15 -16.12
C ASP A 143 -16.43 -26.31 -16.81
N GLY A 144 -15.49 -25.42 -16.52
CA GLY A 144 -14.12 -25.46 -17.08
C GLY A 144 -13.94 -24.76 -18.42
N GLN A 145 -14.94 -24.03 -18.91
CA GLN A 145 -14.87 -23.39 -20.24
C GLN A 145 -14.24 -22.00 -20.24
N ARG A 146 -14.12 -21.34 -19.08
CA ARG A 146 -13.58 -19.98 -18.99
C ARG A 146 -12.71 -19.82 -17.77
N ILE A 147 -11.72 -18.93 -17.90
CA ILE A 147 -10.89 -18.45 -16.79
C ILE A 147 -11.40 -17.07 -16.40
N GLN A 148 -11.48 -16.80 -15.10
CA GLN A 148 -11.86 -15.50 -14.57
C GLN A 148 -10.69 -14.87 -13.80
N TYR A 149 -10.35 -13.64 -14.16
CA TYR A 149 -9.49 -12.78 -13.36
C TYR A 149 -10.32 -11.60 -12.84
N VAL A 150 -10.16 -11.29 -11.55
CA VAL A 150 -10.77 -10.14 -10.90
C VAL A 150 -9.65 -9.31 -10.31
N LEU A 151 -9.60 -8.02 -10.64
CA LEU A 151 -8.73 -7.06 -9.98
C LEU A 151 -9.52 -6.33 -8.89
N PRO A 152 -9.28 -6.61 -7.60
CA PRO A 152 -9.92 -5.88 -6.53
C PRO A 152 -9.44 -4.42 -6.53
N THR A 153 -10.37 -3.47 -6.58
CA THR A 153 -10.05 -2.03 -6.55
C THR A 153 -10.65 -1.31 -5.34
N ILE A 154 -11.49 -2.01 -4.57
CA ILE A 154 -12.27 -1.44 -3.47
C ILE A 154 -12.13 -2.32 -2.24
N ILE A 155 -11.77 -1.71 -1.11
CA ILE A 155 -11.92 -2.30 0.21
C ILE A 155 -13.30 -1.90 0.73
N ALA A 156 -14.25 -2.85 0.73
CA ALA A 156 -15.56 -2.61 1.31
C ALA A 156 -15.50 -2.65 2.85
N PRO A 157 -16.31 -1.86 3.57
CA PRO A 157 -16.43 -1.97 5.02
C PRO A 157 -16.81 -3.40 5.41
N ARG A 158 -15.92 -4.08 6.14
CA ARG A 158 -16.21 -5.39 6.74
C ARG A 158 -16.87 -5.16 8.09
N TYR A 159 -17.74 -6.07 8.51
CA TYR A 159 -18.33 -6.06 9.85
C TYR A 159 -17.19 -6.18 10.89
N SER A 160 -16.78 -5.07 11.49
CA SER A 160 -15.90 -5.07 12.66
C SER A 160 -16.75 -4.89 13.93
N SER A 161 -16.41 -5.62 15.00
CA SER A 161 -17.01 -5.37 16.31
C SER A 161 -16.68 -3.94 16.75
N LYS A 162 -17.70 -3.22 17.23
CA LYS A 162 -17.76 -1.76 17.50
C LYS A 162 -16.64 -1.13 18.36
N SER A 163 -15.63 -1.87 18.80
CA SER A 163 -14.47 -1.35 19.53
C SER A 163 -13.32 -0.88 18.62
N ASP A 164 -13.25 -1.34 17.38
CA ASP A 164 -12.25 -0.93 16.40
C ASP A 164 -12.96 -0.20 15.25
N GLY A 165 -12.98 1.12 15.32
CA GLY A 165 -13.64 1.96 14.32
C GLY A 165 -13.20 1.59 12.90
N VAL A 166 -14.17 1.34 12.03
CA VAL A 166 -13.98 1.12 10.59
C VAL A 166 -13.04 2.21 10.04
N GLY A 167 -11.90 1.80 9.48
CA GLY A 167 -11.01 2.70 8.74
C GLY A 167 -9.79 3.26 9.47
N HIS A 168 -9.42 2.79 10.67
CA HIS A 168 -8.16 3.19 11.30
C HIS A 168 -7.02 2.26 10.86
N ILE A 169 -6.12 2.76 10.01
CA ILE A 169 -4.87 2.10 9.68
C ILE A 169 -3.80 2.67 10.62
N LYS A 170 -3.19 1.80 11.43
CA LYS A 170 -2.04 2.15 12.24
C LYS A 170 -0.79 1.66 11.52
N SER A 171 0.03 2.58 11.06
CA SER A 171 1.40 2.24 10.67
C SER A 171 2.25 2.00 11.92
N PRO A 172 3.27 1.14 11.85
CA PRO A 172 4.26 0.99 12.91
C PRO A 172 5.00 2.31 13.23
N GLY A 173 5.09 3.23 12.25
CA GLY A 173 5.65 4.58 12.40
C GLY A 173 4.80 5.53 13.25
N SER A 174 3.72 5.05 13.89
CA SER A 174 2.77 5.82 14.70
C SER A 174 1.88 6.79 13.90
N THR A 175 1.89 6.74 12.57
CA THR A 175 0.88 7.42 11.76
C THR A 175 -0.43 6.63 11.82
N THR A 176 -1.49 7.30 12.31
CA THR A 176 -2.88 6.83 12.21
C THR A 176 -3.51 7.50 11.00
N SER A 177 -3.89 6.71 10.01
CA SER A 177 -4.61 7.21 8.83
C SER A 177 -6.06 6.73 8.86
N ASN A 178 -6.99 7.66 8.62
CA ASN A 178 -8.37 7.30 8.35
C ASN A 178 -8.50 7.00 6.85
N TYR A 179 -8.85 5.77 6.52
CA TYR A 179 -9.27 5.41 5.17
C TYR A 179 -10.62 6.09 4.88
N VAL A 180 -10.64 7.11 4.02
CA VAL A 180 -11.88 7.63 3.46
C VAL A 180 -11.98 7.09 2.04
N GLN A 181 -12.80 6.05 1.90
CA GLN A 181 -13.15 5.45 0.62
C GLN A 181 -13.72 6.53 -0.30
N SER A 182 -13.19 6.61 -1.51
CA SER A 182 -13.89 7.26 -2.61
C SER A 182 -14.18 6.21 -3.66
N ALA A 183 -15.47 5.99 -3.93
CA ALA A 183 -15.88 5.35 -5.17
C ALA A 183 -15.41 6.18 -6.38
N PRO A 184 -15.28 5.57 -7.57
CA PRO A 184 -15.26 6.33 -8.81
C PRO A 184 -16.47 7.27 -8.93
#